data_AF-A0A4R4R2A7-F1
#
_entry.id   AF-A0A4R4R2A7-F1
#
_cell.length_a   1.000
_cell.length_b   1.000
_cell.length_c   1.000
_cell.angle_alpha   90.00
_cell.angle_beta   90.00
_cell.angle_gamma   90.00
#
_symmetry.space_group_name_H-M   'P 1'
#
loop_
_entity.id
_entity.type
_entity.pdbx_description
1 polymer ?
#
loop_
_entity_poly.entity_id
_entity_poly.type
_entity_poly.pdbx_seq_one_letter_code
_entity_poly.pdbx_strand_id
1 'polypeptide(L)'
;MTTESRPVPRRKLWKVLRTAAAVAVLGSAVALAPAPAAATESTCPHSLVGTWRAKVQTSLPSTGETTFVFNPDGTIEPPPGEPVTDTWRAVGCNGFTFNIVHPHYDASGNVDGEVRGYQNGVLFGDRFASHGSSTVYNLNGEPQRSFTVQVKAERVPAAH
;
A
#
# COMPACT_ATOMS: atom_id res chain seq x y z
N MET A 1 -23.02 21.66 50.53
CA MET A 1 -23.41 20.46 49.78
C MET A 1 -22.12 19.93 49.14
N THR A 2 -21.26 19.15 49.82
CA THR A 2 -21.40 17.70 50.13
C THR A 2 -21.91 16.94 48.89
N THR A 3 -21.26 15.97 48.25
CA THR A 3 -20.35 14.87 48.69
C THR A 3 -19.74 14.28 47.39
N GLU A 4 -18.41 14.18 47.24
CA GLU A 4 -17.56 12.96 47.25
C GLU A 4 -18.08 11.67 46.57
N SER A 5 -17.11 10.89 46.05
CA SER A 5 -17.08 9.43 45.79
C SER A 5 -17.48 8.96 44.38
N ARG A 6 -16.74 8.09 43.66
CA ARG A 6 -15.62 7.18 44.00
C ARG A 6 -14.90 6.69 42.73
N PRO A 7 -13.59 6.39 42.79
CA PRO A 7 -12.86 5.65 41.76
C PRO A 7 -13.18 4.14 41.79
N VAL A 8 -13.29 3.51 40.62
CA VAL A 8 -13.50 2.06 40.48
C VAL A 8 -12.17 1.31 40.67
N PRO A 9 -12.11 0.30 41.55
CA PRO A 9 -10.85 -0.34 41.96
C PRO A 9 -10.30 -1.36 40.94
N ARG A 10 -8.97 -1.34 40.80
CA ARG A 10 -8.11 -2.35 40.16
C ARG A 10 -8.36 -3.73 40.76
N ARG A 11 -8.73 -4.71 39.94
CA ARG A 11 -8.95 -6.10 40.37
C ARG A 11 -7.62 -6.80 40.65
N LYS A 12 -7.58 -7.43 41.82
CA LYS A 12 -6.43 -8.01 42.49
C LYS A 12 -5.94 -9.30 41.82
N LEU A 13 -4.61 -9.41 41.82
CA LEU A 13 -3.80 -10.62 41.69
C LEU A 13 -4.36 -11.77 42.55
N TRP A 14 -4.59 -12.93 41.95
CA TRP A 14 -4.76 -14.18 42.70
C TRP A 14 -3.56 -15.09 42.45
N LYS A 15 -2.68 -15.15 43.46
CA LYS A 15 -1.77 -16.28 43.66
C LYS A 15 -2.56 -17.35 44.41
N VAL A 16 -2.72 -18.53 43.82
CA VAL A 16 -2.98 -19.75 44.58
C VAL A 16 -1.91 -20.76 44.19
N LEU A 17 -1.04 -21.03 45.16
CA LEU A 17 0.01 -22.04 45.12
C LEU A 17 -0.57 -23.29 45.80
N ARG A 18 -0.61 -24.44 45.11
CA ARG A 18 -0.62 -25.77 45.75
C ARG A 18 0.14 -26.77 44.87
N THR A 19 1.30 -27.16 45.38
CA THR A 19 2.14 -28.26 44.94
C THR A 19 1.50 -29.61 45.28
N ALA A 20 1.53 -30.55 44.33
CA ALA A 20 1.60 -31.99 44.63
C ALA A 20 2.18 -32.71 43.39
N ALA A 21 3.26 -33.46 43.61
CA ALA A 21 3.97 -34.25 42.63
C ALA A 21 3.37 -35.66 42.52
N ALA A 22 3.40 -36.28 41.32
CA ALA A 22 3.70 -37.71 41.12
C ALA A 22 3.72 -38.12 39.62
N VAL A 23 4.92 -38.42 39.11
CA VAL A 23 5.40 -39.63 38.40
C VAL A 23 4.57 -40.32 37.28
N ALA A 24 5.27 -40.49 36.13
CA ALA A 24 5.20 -41.49 35.04
C ALA A 24 3.93 -41.52 34.15
N VAL A 25 4.01 -41.58 32.81
CA VAL A 25 4.74 -42.52 31.94
C VAL A 25 5.21 -41.83 30.65
N LEU A 26 6.44 -42.11 30.21
CA LEU A 26 6.96 -41.76 28.89
C LEU A 26 6.23 -42.58 27.81
N GLY A 27 5.13 -42.04 27.28
CA GLY A 27 4.55 -42.49 26.03
C GLY A 27 4.96 -41.53 24.92
N SER A 28 5.95 -41.89 24.11
CA SER A 28 6.30 -41.14 22.90
C SER A 28 5.20 -41.33 21.86
N ALA A 29 4.12 -40.55 21.97
CA ALA A 29 3.22 -40.35 20.84
C ALA A 29 3.94 -39.47 19.83
N VAL A 30 4.51 -40.09 18.79
CA VAL A 30 4.93 -39.37 17.59
C VAL A 30 3.64 -38.86 16.95
N ALA A 31 3.25 -37.64 17.31
CA ALA A 31 2.22 -36.91 16.58
C ALA A 31 2.77 -36.69 15.16
N LEU A 32 2.25 -37.44 14.19
CA LEU A 32 2.39 -37.08 12.78
C LEU A 32 1.73 -35.70 12.62
N ALA A 33 2.53 -34.65 12.69
CA ALA A 33 2.11 -33.33 12.31
C ALA A 33 1.63 -33.42 10.85
N PRO A 34 0.40 -32.99 10.52
CA PRO A 34 -0.01 -32.92 9.13
C PRO A 34 1.00 -32.05 8.40
N ALA A 35 1.60 -32.58 7.34
CA ALA A 35 2.49 -31.83 6.47
C ALA A 35 1.79 -30.52 6.11
N PRO A 36 2.47 -29.35 6.23
CA PRO A 36 1.85 -28.10 5.81
C PRO A 36 1.46 -28.27 4.36
N ALA A 37 0.15 -28.16 4.09
CA ALA A 37 -0.35 -28.13 2.73
C ALA A 37 0.44 -27.04 2.01
N ALA A 38 1.23 -27.42 1.02
CA ALA A 38 1.95 -26.47 0.18
C ALA A 38 0.90 -25.48 -0.32
N ALA A 39 1.02 -24.23 0.12
CA ALA A 39 0.17 -23.17 -0.38
C ALA A 39 0.41 -23.14 -1.89
N THR A 40 -0.57 -23.59 -2.65
CA THR A 40 -0.59 -23.35 -4.09
C THR A 40 -0.60 -21.84 -4.23
N GLU A 41 0.54 -21.26 -4.58
CA GLU A 41 0.63 -19.87 -4.99
C GLU A 41 -0.38 -19.72 -6.13
N SER A 42 -1.44 -18.94 -5.87
CA SER A 42 -2.41 -18.60 -6.91
C SER A 42 -1.66 -17.77 -7.94
N THR A 43 -1.19 -18.41 -9.01
CA THR A 43 -0.57 -17.71 -10.13
C THR A 43 -1.63 -16.84 -10.79
N CYS A 44 -1.58 -15.55 -10.49
CA CYS A 44 -2.43 -14.60 -11.17
C CYS A 44 -1.95 -14.44 -12.62
N PRO A 45 -2.84 -14.50 -13.62
CA PRO A 45 -2.46 -14.50 -15.03
C PRO A 45 -1.91 -13.15 -15.52
N HIS A 46 -2.06 -12.09 -14.72
CA HIS A 46 -1.69 -10.73 -15.09
C HIS A 46 -0.85 -10.08 -14.00
N SER A 47 0.19 -9.36 -14.41
CA SER A 47 1.08 -8.61 -13.51
C SER A 47 1.14 -7.16 -13.93
N LEU A 48 1.10 -6.25 -12.95
CA LEU A 48 1.29 -4.82 -13.18
C LEU A 48 2.74 -4.48 -13.54
N VAL A 49 3.70 -5.37 -13.22
CA VAL A 49 5.13 -5.18 -13.49
C VAL A 49 5.38 -4.86 -14.96
N GLY A 50 6.23 -3.87 -15.22
CA GLY A 50 6.64 -3.44 -16.56
C GLY A 50 6.34 -1.98 -16.85
N THR A 51 6.52 -1.59 -18.12
CA THR A 51 6.38 -0.22 -18.60
C THR A 51 4.99 0.02 -19.21
N TRP A 52 4.41 1.17 -18.91
CA TRP A 52 3.04 1.54 -19.29
C TRP A 52 2.98 2.97 -19.79
N ARG A 53 2.37 3.19 -20.94
CA ARG A 53 2.03 4.53 -21.43
C ARG A 53 0.65 4.89 -20.91
N ALA A 54 0.55 5.96 -20.14
CA ALA A 54 -0.64 6.36 -19.44
C ALA A 54 -1.18 7.71 -19.90
N LYS A 55 -2.50 7.81 -20.01
CA LYS A 55 -3.25 9.06 -20.10
C LYS A 55 -3.84 9.37 -18.73
N VAL A 56 -3.59 10.57 -18.26
CA VAL A 56 -4.02 11.07 -16.95
C VAL A 56 -5.05 12.16 -17.16
N GLN A 57 -6.17 12.06 -16.46
CA GLN A 57 -7.21 13.08 -16.40
C GLN A 57 -7.47 13.44 -14.95
N THR A 58 -7.55 14.73 -14.67
CA THR A 58 -7.84 15.23 -13.32
C THR A 58 -9.23 15.87 -13.27
N SER A 59 -9.77 16.13 -12.07
CA SER A 59 -10.96 16.98 -11.92
C SER A 59 -10.66 18.47 -12.13
N LEU A 60 -9.38 18.85 -12.20
CA LEU A 60 -8.97 20.15 -12.70
C LEU A 60 -9.00 20.12 -14.24
N PRO A 61 -9.11 21.26 -14.93
CA PRO A 61 -9.07 21.32 -16.39
C PRO A 61 -7.65 21.03 -16.91
N SER A 62 -7.16 19.81 -16.67
CA SER A 62 -5.83 19.33 -16.97
C SER A 62 -5.88 17.86 -17.34
N THR A 63 -5.20 17.55 -18.44
CA THR A 63 -4.91 16.20 -18.94
C THR A 63 -3.44 16.12 -19.29
N GLY A 64 -2.85 14.94 -19.14
CA GLY A 64 -1.46 14.70 -19.51
C GLY A 64 -1.22 13.26 -19.94
N GLU A 65 -0.04 13.02 -20.50
CA GLU A 65 0.49 11.69 -20.73
C GLU A 65 1.73 11.48 -19.87
N THR A 66 1.93 10.26 -19.40
CA THR A 66 3.12 9.87 -18.64
C THR A 66 3.48 8.41 -18.91
N THR A 67 4.67 8.01 -18.47
CA THR A 67 5.11 6.61 -18.47
C THR A 67 5.26 6.15 -17.03
N PHE A 68 4.62 5.03 -16.69
CA PHE A 68 4.87 4.35 -15.41
C PHE A 68 5.75 3.11 -15.66
N VAL A 69 6.72 2.88 -14.79
CA VAL A 69 7.48 1.63 -14.76
C VAL A 69 7.29 1.01 -13.38
N PHE A 70 6.49 -0.05 -13.30
CA PHE A 70 6.22 -0.77 -12.06
C PHE A 70 7.23 -1.91 -11.89
N ASN A 71 7.97 -1.90 -10.79
CA ASN A 71 9.01 -2.88 -10.51
C ASN A 71 8.50 -4.05 -9.66
N PRO A 72 9.08 -5.26 -9.77
CA PRO A 72 8.67 -6.42 -8.97
C PRO A 72 8.78 -6.22 -7.45
N ASP A 73 9.62 -5.30 -7.00
CA ASP A 73 9.87 -5.00 -5.58
C ASP A 73 8.80 -4.08 -4.95
N GLY A 74 7.79 -3.68 -5.72
CA GLY A 74 6.73 -2.78 -5.26
C GLY A 74 7.07 -1.31 -5.41
N THR A 75 8.15 -0.94 -6.10
CA THR A 75 8.48 0.46 -6.43
C THR A 75 7.95 0.86 -7.81
N ILE A 76 7.83 2.16 -8.04
CA ILE A 76 7.59 2.74 -9.37
C ILE A 76 8.79 3.60 -9.72
N GLU A 77 9.34 3.47 -10.93
CA GLU A 77 10.47 4.31 -11.33
C GLU A 77 10.04 5.79 -11.37
N PRO A 78 10.79 6.68 -10.70
CA PRO A 78 10.53 8.10 -10.74
C PRO A 78 11.02 8.70 -12.07
N PRO A 79 10.64 9.94 -12.37
CA PRO A 79 11.30 10.71 -13.42
C PRO A 79 12.84 10.73 -13.25
N PRO A 80 13.63 10.82 -14.34
CA PRO A 80 15.08 10.88 -14.24
C PRO A 80 15.56 12.00 -13.32
N GLY A 81 16.38 11.65 -12.32
CA GLY A 81 16.94 12.60 -11.36
C GLY A 81 16.12 12.78 -10.08
N GLU A 82 14.98 12.12 -9.94
CA GLU A 82 14.15 12.15 -8.73
C GLU A 82 14.34 10.88 -7.87
N PRO A 83 14.16 10.98 -6.53
CA PRO A 83 14.24 9.82 -5.64
C PRO A 83 13.08 8.84 -5.85
N VAL A 84 13.32 7.55 -5.60
CA VAL A 84 12.27 6.51 -5.65
C VAL A 84 11.41 6.59 -4.39
N THR A 85 10.27 7.26 -4.47
CA THR A 85 9.30 7.43 -3.37
C THR A 85 7.96 6.75 -3.65
N ASP A 86 7.71 6.43 -4.91
CA ASP A 86 6.46 5.86 -5.39
C ASP A 86 6.42 4.35 -5.16
N THR A 87 5.25 3.86 -4.75
CA THR A 87 5.06 2.45 -4.39
C THR A 87 3.77 1.89 -4.96
N TRP A 88 3.74 0.58 -5.19
CA TRP A 88 2.54 -0.14 -5.58
C TRP A 88 2.45 -1.48 -4.87
N ARG A 89 1.24 -2.05 -4.86
CA ARG A 89 0.98 -3.42 -4.42
C ARG A 89 -0.18 -4.03 -5.18
N ALA A 90 -0.12 -5.34 -5.40
CA ALA A 90 -1.24 -6.11 -5.92
C ALA A 90 -2.38 -6.23 -4.88
N VAL A 91 -3.61 -6.28 -5.36
CA VAL A 91 -4.83 -6.53 -4.58
C VAL A 91 -5.67 -7.56 -5.33
N GLY A 92 -5.47 -8.84 -4.99
CA GLY A 92 -6.00 -9.95 -5.78
C GLY A 92 -5.31 -10.07 -7.15
N CYS A 93 -5.92 -10.82 -8.08
CA CYS A 93 -5.27 -11.11 -9.36
C CYS A 93 -5.32 -10.01 -10.42
N ASN A 94 -6.30 -9.12 -10.32
CA ASN A 94 -6.47 -8.03 -11.28
C ASN A 94 -6.47 -6.66 -10.61
N GLY A 95 -6.58 -6.58 -9.29
CA GLY A 95 -6.59 -5.30 -8.58
C GLY A 95 -5.18 -4.89 -8.17
N PHE A 96 -4.97 -3.60 -8.00
CA PHE A 96 -3.76 -3.05 -7.43
C PHE A 96 -4.02 -1.67 -6.82
N THR A 97 -3.07 -1.19 -6.06
CA THR A 97 -3.05 0.19 -5.56
C THR A 97 -1.66 0.75 -5.71
N PHE A 98 -1.55 2.06 -5.90
CA PHE A 98 -0.27 2.74 -5.87
C PHE A 98 -0.33 4.10 -5.21
N ASN A 99 0.80 4.51 -4.64
CA ASN A 99 1.02 5.81 -4.04
C ASN A 99 2.07 6.56 -4.86
N ILE A 100 1.84 7.85 -5.07
CA ILE A 100 2.77 8.77 -5.71
C ILE A 100 3.16 9.85 -4.72
N VAL A 101 4.43 10.21 -4.63
CA VAL A 101 4.94 11.33 -3.85
C VAL A 101 6.00 12.07 -4.67
N HIS A 102 5.60 13.16 -5.33
CA HIS A 102 6.49 13.95 -6.18
C HIS A 102 6.64 15.38 -5.67
N PRO A 103 7.77 16.06 -5.91
CA PRO A 103 7.89 17.48 -5.63
C PRO A 103 6.84 18.31 -6.39
N HIS A 104 6.31 19.33 -5.73
CA HIS A 104 5.53 20.39 -6.37
C HIS A 104 6.44 21.58 -6.58
N TYR A 105 6.34 22.21 -7.75
CA TYR A 105 7.22 23.30 -8.16
C TYR A 105 6.41 24.59 -8.37
N ASP A 106 6.98 25.71 -7.93
CA ASP A 106 6.44 27.04 -8.21
C ASP A 106 6.65 27.44 -9.68
N ALA A 107 6.15 28.62 -10.06
CA ALA A 107 6.29 29.13 -11.43
C ALA A 107 7.75 29.44 -11.84
N SER A 108 8.68 29.49 -10.88
CA SER A 108 10.12 29.70 -11.11
C SER A 108 10.90 28.38 -11.15
N GLY A 109 10.24 27.24 -10.95
CA GLY A 109 10.86 25.91 -10.94
C GLY A 109 11.48 25.52 -9.61
N ASN A 110 11.23 26.26 -8.52
CA ASN A 110 11.68 25.86 -7.18
C ASN A 110 10.67 24.93 -6.54
N VAL A 111 11.16 23.97 -5.74
CA VAL A 111 10.27 23.13 -4.92
C VAL A 111 9.60 23.99 -3.86
N ASP A 112 8.26 24.06 -3.88
CA ASP A 112 7.43 24.79 -2.91
C ASP A 112 6.47 23.86 -2.13
N GLY A 113 6.62 22.55 -2.34
CA GLY A 113 5.80 21.54 -1.69
C GLY A 113 5.95 20.15 -2.31
N GLU A 114 4.91 19.36 -2.18
CA GLU A 114 4.82 18.02 -2.77
C GLU A 114 3.38 17.67 -3.16
N VAL A 115 3.24 16.77 -4.12
CA VAL A 115 1.98 16.16 -4.49
C VAL A 115 2.00 14.73 -3.98
N ARG A 116 1.00 14.36 -3.17
CA ARG A 116 0.77 12.97 -2.76
C ARG A 116 -0.48 12.43 -3.42
N GLY A 117 -0.39 11.28 -4.05
CA GLY A 117 -1.50 10.61 -4.73
C GLY A 117 -1.72 9.20 -4.20
N TYR A 118 -2.98 8.79 -4.10
CA TYR A 118 -3.37 7.39 -3.87
C TYR A 118 -4.33 6.94 -4.96
N GLN A 119 -4.09 5.76 -5.51
CA GLN A 119 -4.82 5.21 -6.65
C GLN A 119 -5.22 3.77 -6.39
N ASN A 120 -6.44 3.41 -6.80
CA ASN A 120 -6.91 2.03 -6.90
C ASN A 120 -7.11 1.71 -8.37
N GLY A 121 -6.55 0.59 -8.82
CA GLY A 121 -6.57 0.21 -10.22
C GLY A 121 -7.01 -1.23 -10.45
N VAL A 122 -7.42 -1.47 -11.69
CA VAL A 122 -7.76 -2.80 -12.20
C VAL A 122 -7.03 -3.03 -13.52
N LEU A 123 -6.45 -4.21 -13.65
CA LEU A 123 -5.70 -4.72 -14.78
C LEU A 123 -6.59 -5.61 -15.64
N PHE A 124 -6.54 -5.41 -16.95
CA PHE A 124 -7.26 -6.17 -17.97
C PHE A 124 -6.30 -6.50 -19.11
N GLY A 125 -5.54 -7.59 -18.95
CA GLY A 125 -4.46 -7.95 -19.88
C GLY A 125 -3.37 -6.88 -19.93
N ASP A 126 -3.14 -6.32 -21.12
CA ASP A 126 -2.13 -5.26 -21.38
C ASP A 126 -2.69 -3.84 -21.25
N ARG A 127 -3.78 -3.69 -20.50
CA ARG A 127 -4.36 -2.39 -20.14
C ARG A 127 -4.65 -2.33 -18.67
N PHE A 128 -4.53 -1.15 -18.07
CA PHE A 128 -5.13 -0.89 -16.76
C PHE A 128 -5.90 0.41 -16.76
N ALA A 129 -6.84 0.50 -15.82
CA ALA A 129 -7.46 1.76 -15.44
C ALA A 129 -7.33 1.94 -13.92
N SER A 130 -7.11 3.17 -13.47
CA SER A 130 -7.12 3.51 -12.05
C SER A 130 -7.90 4.78 -11.77
N HIS A 131 -8.37 4.91 -10.54
CA HIS A 131 -8.98 6.12 -10.02
C HIS A 131 -8.52 6.37 -8.59
N GLY A 132 -8.46 7.64 -8.23
CA GLY A 132 -7.94 8.04 -6.93
C GLY A 132 -7.99 9.53 -6.70
N SER A 133 -7.23 9.97 -5.70
CA SER A 133 -7.12 11.37 -5.31
C SER A 133 -5.66 11.76 -5.16
N SER A 134 -5.36 13.01 -5.53
CA SER A 134 -4.09 13.65 -5.24
C SER A 134 -4.32 14.91 -4.42
N THR A 135 -3.37 15.20 -3.53
CA THR A 135 -3.35 16.40 -2.70
C THR A 135 -1.99 17.08 -2.83
N VAL A 136 -2.01 18.38 -3.08
CA VAL A 136 -0.83 19.25 -3.02
C VAL A 136 -0.65 19.71 -1.58
N TYR A 137 0.55 19.55 -1.04
CA TYR A 137 0.97 20.01 0.28
C TYR A 137 2.03 21.09 0.12
N ASN A 138 2.04 22.09 0.99
CA ASN A 138 3.12 23.07 1.06
C ASN A 138 4.37 22.48 1.76
N LEU A 139 5.47 23.24 1.83
CA LEU A 139 6.70 22.83 2.53
C LEU A 139 6.51 22.49 4.02
N ASN A 140 5.44 22.96 4.66
CA ASN A 140 5.11 22.63 6.06
C ASN A 140 4.29 21.33 6.19
N GLY A 141 3.98 20.67 5.07
CA GLY A 141 3.13 19.48 5.03
C GLY A 141 1.64 19.77 5.20
N GLU A 142 1.20 21.02 5.00
CA GLU A 142 -0.22 21.39 5.08
C GLU A 142 -0.90 21.25 3.72
N PRO A 143 -2.09 20.63 3.65
CA PRO A 143 -2.80 20.44 2.39
C PRO A 143 -3.31 21.78 1.84
N GLN A 144 -2.98 22.06 0.59
CA GLN A 144 -3.40 23.26 -0.14
C GLN A 144 -4.58 22.99 -1.06
N ARG A 145 -4.57 21.85 -1.75
CA ARG A 145 -5.59 21.51 -2.76
C ARG A 145 -5.68 20.01 -2.96
N SER A 146 -6.90 19.49 -3.15
CA SER A 146 -7.13 18.10 -3.53
C SER A 146 -7.93 18.02 -4.83
N PHE A 147 -7.69 16.97 -5.62
CA PHE A 147 -8.40 16.70 -6.86
C PHE A 147 -8.45 15.20 -7.13
N THR A 148 -9.45 14.76 -7.90
CA THR A 148 -9.54 13.36 -8.33
C THR A 148 -8.68 13.14 -9.55
N VAL A 149 -8.13 11.94 -9.70
CA VAL A 149 -7.28 11.56 -10.83
C VAL A 149 -7.77 10.22 -11.37
N GLN A 150 -7.91 10.16 -12.69
CA GLN A 150 -8.21 8.95 -13.45
C GLN A 150 -7.03 8.66 -14.37
N VAL A 151 -6.65 7.39 -14.47
CA VAL A 151 -5.57 6.93 -15.34
C VAL A 151 -6.09 5.82 -16.22
N LYS A 152 -5.74 5.87 -17.51
CA LYS A 152 -5.87 4.75 -18.44
C LYS A 152 -4.52 4.50 -19.05
N ALA A 153 -4.04 3.26 -19.02
CA ALA A 153 -2.72 2.94 -19.52
C ALA A 153 -2.71 1.68 -20.36
N GLU A 154 -1.76 1.63 -21.29
CA GLU A 154 -1.47 0.48 -22.15
C GLU A 154 -0.02 0.05 -21.96
N ARG A 155 0.23 -1.26 -21.94
CA ARG A 155 1.57 -1.80 -21.78
C ARG A 155 2.44 -1.40 -22.98
N VAL A 156 3.65 -0.96 -22.70
CA VAL A 156 4.67 -0.77 -23.73
C VAL A 156 5.35 -2.13 -23.96
N PRO A 157 5.33 -2.67 -25.19
CA PRO A 157 6.04 -3.92 -25.49
C PRO A 157 7.54 -3.77 -25.22
N ALA A 158 8.18 -4.83 -24.73
CA ALA A 158 9.64 -4.87 -24.69
C ALA A 158 10.19 -4.74 -26.12
N ALA A 159 11.22 -3.93 -26.30
CA ALA A 159 11.95 -3.92 -27.57
C ALA A 159 12.60 -5.30 -27.76
N HIS A 160 12.35 -5.94 -28.90
CA HIS A 160 12.96 -7.21 -29.29
C HIS A 160 14.36 -7.00 -29.87
#